data_AF-A0A3G2L322-F1
#
_entry.id   AF-A0A3G2L322-F1
#
_cell.length_a   1.000
_cell.length_b   1.000
_cell.length_c   1.000
_cell.angle_alpha   90.00
_cell.angle_beta   90.00
_cell.angle_gamma   90.00
#
_symmetry.space_group_name_H-M   'P 1'
#
loop_
_entity.id
_entity.type
_entity.pdbx_description
1 polymer ?
#
loop_
_entity_poly.entity_id
_entity_poly.type
_entity_poly.pdbx_seq_one_letter_code
_entity_poly.pdbx_strand_id
1 'polypeptide(L)'
;MEKQKNNDRANKGTGGYSNITIRKETATRFRTYSKKFSKSHSEVLDGMVHYFKENNLEPFGEGTKIIVDSIKKLERQMMKKIDRLIAIIKNMEKTSIRPTYEMILILYEAYVKIGRKARREPVKIQEERKDFLEPRNTVPKTEHDRMLQEFKEYKKRCTEIIDNVEKVEPMMGKPYLKINMGIGDFESLKYQLR
;
A
#
# COMPACT_ATOMS: atom_id res chain seq x y z
N MET A 1 -28.29 -22.57 30.19
CA MET A 1 -27.16 -22.29 29.27
C MET A 1 -26.99 -20.79 29.18
N GLU A 2 -26.16 -20.24 30.05
CA GLU A 2 -25.81 -18.82 30.09
C GLU A 2 -24.99 -18.44 28.85
N LYS A 3 -25.41 -17.37 28.15
CA LYS A 3 -24.58 -16.73 27.13
C LYS A 3 -23.88 -15.54 27.79
N GLN A 4 -22.60 -15.72 28.11
CA GLN A 4 -21.70 -14.63 28.46
C GLN A 4 -21.60 -13.65 27.28
N LYS A 5 -22.11 -12.43 27.46
CA LYS A 5 -21.80 -11.27 26.63
C LYS A 5 -20.41 -10.78 27.01
N ASN A 6 -19.39 -11.08 26.21
CA ASN A 6 -18.12 -10.37 26.27
C ASN A 6 -18.35 -8.93 25.81
N ASN A 7 -18.28 -8.03 26.78
CA ASN A 7 -18.39 -6.60 26.59
C ASN A 7 -16.97 -6.06 26.50
N ASP A 8 -16.37 -6.14 25.32
CA ASP A 8 -15.09 -5.47 25.00
C ASP A 8 -15.36 -3.96 24.86
N ARG A 9 -15.71 -3.33 25.97
CA ARG A 9 -15.57 -1.88 26.11
C ARG A 9 -14.08 -1.61 26.18
N ALA A 10 -13.54 -1.11 25.08
CA ALA A 10 -12.25 -0.44 25.04
C ALA A 10 -12.25 0.66 26.11
N ASN A 11 -11.75 0.30 27.28
CA ASN A 11 -11.60 1.17 28.42
C ASN A 11 -10.48 2.14 28.05
N LYS A 12 -10.85 3.30 27.48
CA LYS A 12 -9.93 4.44 27.37
C LYS A 12 -9.61 4.85 28.80
N GLY A 13 -8.56 4.24 29.34
CA GLY A 13 -8.08 4.47 30.69
C GLY A 13 -7.91 5.97 30.91
N THR A 14 -8.63 6.47 31.91
CA THR A 14 -8.37 7.74 32.58
C THR A 14 -6.87 7.88 32.83
N GLY A 15 -6.24 8.82 32.13
CA GLY A 15 -4.79 9.03 32.10
C GLY A 15 -4.22 9.60 33.41
N GLY A 16 -4.18 8.77 34.45
CA GLY A 16 -3.46 9.04 35.68
C GLY A 16 -1.99 8.65 35.52
N TYR A 17 -1.06 9.54 35.87
CA TYR A 17 0.36 9.21 35.95
C TYR A 17 0.65 8.43 37.23
N SER A 18 1.47 7.39 37.12
CA SER A 18 1.97 6.62 38.25
C SER A 18 3.48 6.80 38.39
N ASN A 19 3.96 6.89 39.62
CA ASN A 19 5.39 7.01 39.90
C ASN A 19 6.04 5.62 40.00
N ILE A 20 7.11 5.41 39.25
CA ILE A 20 7.92 4.18 39.29
C ILE A 20 9.35 4.56 39.64
N THR A 21 9.92 3.91 40.65
CA THR A 21 11.30 4.12 41.07
C THR A 21 12.23 3.23 40.24
N ILE A 22 13.21 3.84 39.56
CA ILE A 22 14.17 3.15 38.70
C ILE A 22 15.58 3.54 39.15
N ARG A 23 16.55 2.61 39.07
CA ARG A 23 17.97 2.91 39.32
C ARG A 23 18.43 4.09 38.47
N LYS A 24 19.24 4.97 39.06
CA LYS A 24 19.72 6.21 38.43
C LYS A 24 20.36 5.97 37.06
N GLU A 25 21.22 4.96 36.94
CA GLU A 25 21.88 4.62 35.69
C GLU A 25 20.89 4.19 34.60
N THR A 26 19.95 3.30 34.93
CA THR A 26 18.88 2.85 34.02
C THR A 26 18.01 4.01 33.57
N ALA A 27 17.64 4.90 34.49
CA ALA A 27 16.85 6.10 34.17
C ALA A 27 17.61 7.02 33.21
N THR A 28 18.92 7.22 33.39
CA THR A 28 19.75 8.01 32.47
C THR A 28 19.80 7.38 31.07
N ARG A 29 20.01 6.06 30.98
CA ARG A 29 20.02 5.34 29.69
C ARG A 29 18.66 5.45 28.99
N PHE A 30 17.57 5.26 29.72
CA PHE A 30 16.22 5.34 29.18
C PHE A 30 15.85 6.76 28.71
N ARG A 31 16.27 7.80 29.45
CA ARG A 31 16.09 9.20 29.03
C ARG A 31 16.80 9.49 27.71
N THR A 32 18.06 9.08 27.57
CA THR A 32 18.83 9.25 26.33
C THR A 32 18.22 8.46 25.18
N TYR A 33 17.72 7.26 25.43
CA TYR A 33 17.02 6.45 24.43
C TYR A 33 15.71 7.11 23.97
N SER A 34 14.88 7.56 24.92
CA SER A 34 13.60 8.23 24.63
C SER A 34 13.79 9.47 23.76
N LYS A 35 14.87 10.25 24.00
CA LYS A 35 15.20 11.43 23.19
C LYS A 35 15.38 11.11 21.70
N LYS A 36 15.80 9.89 21.33
CA LYS A 36 15.97 9.49 19.92
C LYS A 36 14.65 9.46 19.16
N PHE A 37 13.54 9.22 19.86
CA PHE A 37 12.21 9.09 19.26
C PHE A 37 11.37 10.36 19.40
N SER A 38 11.87 11.39 20.10
CA SER A 38 11.13 12.63 20.38
C SER A 38 9.75 12.40 21.02
N LYS A 39 9.62 11.33 21.81
CA LYS A 39 8.37 10.92 22.48
C LYS A 39 8.46 11.06 24.00
N SER A 40 7.31 11.08 24.67
CA SER A 40 7.26 11.11 26.14
C SER A 40 7.82 9.80 26.72
N HIS A 41 8.39 9.85 27.93
CA HIS A 41 8.92 8.66 28.59
C HIS A 41 7.88 7.57 28.78
N SER A 42 6.63 7.94 29.08
CA SER A 42 5.53 6.99 29.22
C SER A 42 5.18 6.32 27.89
N GLU A 43 5.15 7.08 26.79
CA GLU A 43 4.85 6.57 25.44
C GLU A 43 5.95 5.63 24.93
N VAL A 44 7.23 5.96 25.18
CA VAL A 44 8.34 5.08 24.81
C VAL A 44 8.30 3.79 25.63
N LEU A 45 8.02 3.89 26.93
CA LEU A 45 7.93 2.71 27.80
C LEU A 45 6.75 1.81 27.40
N ASP A 46 5.59 2.40 27.11
CA ASP A 46 4.41 1.68 26.64
C ASP A 46 4.68 1.00 25.29
N GLY A 47 5.29 1.72 24.34
CA GLY A 47 5.73 1.15 23.07
C GLY A 47 6.72 -0.01 23.23
N MET A 48 7.65 0.07 24.18
CA MET A 48 8.55 -1.05 24.50
C MET A 48 7.77 -2.25 25.03
N VAL A 49 6.86 -2.05 25.99
CA VAL A 49 6.05 -3.14 26.56
C VAL A 49 5.17 -3.79 25.49
N HIS A 50 4.53 -2.98 24.65
CA HIS A 50 3.73 -3.46 23.53
C HIS A 50 4.58 -4.25 22.53
N TYR A 51 5.76 -3.74 22.15
CA TYR A 51 6.68 -4.43 21.26
C TYR A 51 7.10 -5.81 21.80
N PHE A 52 7.44 -5.91 23.10
CA PHE A 52 7.80 -7.19 23.70
C PHE A 52 6.62 -8.17 23.72
N LYS A 53 5.40 -7.69 24.02
CA LYS A 53 4.19 -8.51 24.05
C LYS A 53 3.78 -9.02 22.67
N GLU A 54 3.66 -8.13 21.68
CA GLU A 54 3.18 -8.49 20.34
C GLU A 54 4.14 -9.42 19.60
N ASN A 55 5.44 -9.32 19.88
CA ASN A 55 6.45 -10.16 19.24
C ASN A 55 6.85 -11.37 20.11
N ASN A 56 6.13 -11.65 21.21
CA ASN A 56 6.44 -12.70 22.19
C ASN A 56 7.93 -12.73 22.59
N LEU A 57 8.53 -11.55 22.74
CA LEU A 57 9.94 -11.38 23.04
C LEU A 57 10.13 -11.36 24.54
N GLU A 58 10.87 -12.34 25.05
CA GLU A 58 11.21 -12.40 26.47
C GLU A 58 12.52 -11.61 26.71
N PRO A 59 12.47 -10.44 27.39
CA PRO A 59 13.63 -9.54 27.51
C PRO A 59 14.76 -10.14 28.37
N PHE A 60 14.45 -11.10 29.23
CA PHE A 60 15.40 -11.77 30.11
C PHE A 60 15.51 -13.28 29.82
N GLY A 61 14.77 -13.78 28.82
CA GLY A 61 14.72 -15.20 28.46
C GLY A 61 15.60 -15.54 27.25
N GLU A 62 15.71 -16.84 26.95
CA GLU A 62 16.42 -17.34 25.76
C GLU A 62 15.82 -16.84 24.44
N GLY A 63 14.58 -16.37 24.44
CA GLY A 63 13.87 -15.86 23.27
C GLY A 63 14.63 -14.77 22.50
N THR A 64 15.30 -13.85 23.20
CA THR A 64 16.12 -12.82 22.55
C THR A 64 17.32 -13.42 21.81
N LYS A 65 17.94 -14.46 22.37
CA LYS A 65 19.07 -15.19 21.74
C LYS A 65 18.60 -16.00 20.54
N ILE A 66 17.47 -16.68 20.65
CA ILE A 66 16.86 -17.49 19.58
C ILE A 66 16.56 -16.62 18.35
N ILE A 67 16.08 -15.39 18.55
CA ILE A 67 15.73 -14.51 17.44
C ILE A 67 16.97 -13.97 16.75
N VAL A 68 17.98 -13.55 17.51
CA VAL A 68 19.26 -13.15 16.94
C VAL A 68 19.89 -14.30 16.15
N ASP A 69 19.84 -15.53 16.68
CA ASP A 69 20.39 -16.71 16.00
C ASP A 69 19.56 -17.11 14.76
N SER A 70 18.24 -16.92 14.80
CA SER A 70 17.33 -17.15 13.68
C SER A 70 17.57 -16.14 12.55
N ILE A 71 17.74 -14.86 12.87
CA ILE A 71 18.10 -13.82 11.91
C ILE A 71 19.44 -14.15 11.26
N LYS A 72 20.47 -14.48 12.06
CA LYS A 72 21.79 -14.90 11.53
C LYS A 72 21.73 -16.17 10.67
N LYS A 73 20.82 -17.10 10.97
CA LYS A 73 20.60 -18.30 10.15
C LYS A 73 19.96 -17.92 8.81
N LEU A 74 18.97 -17.04 8.84
CA LEU A 74 18.31 -16.53 7.63
C LEU A 74 19.30 -15.77 6.74
N GLU A 75 20.10 -14.86 7.31
CA GLU A 75 21.16 -14.13 6.59
C GLU A 75 22.12 -15.10 5.89
N ARG A 76 22.62 -16.13 6.61
CA ARG A 76 23.48 -17.16 6.02
C ARG A 76 22.81 -17.92 4.88
N GLN A 77 21.51 -18.23 4.99
CA GLN A 77 20.77 -18.87 3.90
C GLN A 77 20.59 -17.95 2.70
N MET A 78 20.34 -16.66 2.90
CA MET A 78 20.23 -15.68 1.83
C MET A 78 21.56 -15.50 1.09
N MET A 79 22.68 -15.38 1.82
CA MET A 79 24.01 -15.29 1.21
C MET A 79 24.31 -16.50 0.32
N LYS A 80 24.00 -17.72 0.78
CA LYS A 80 24.15 -18.94 -0.04
C LYS A 80 23.29 -18.92 -1.31
N LYS A 81 22.09 -18.33 -1.26
CA LYS A 81 21.23 -18.18 -2.45
C LYS A 81 21.83 -17.17 -3.43
N ILE A 82 22.36 -16.05 -2.93
CA ILE A 82 23.03 -15.04 -3.74
C ILE A 82 24.27 -15.63 -4.42
N ASP A 83 25.10 -16.39 -3.70
CA ASP A 83 26.28 -17.05 -4.27
C ASP A 83 25.91 -18.00 -5.41
N ARG A 84 24.82 -18.75 -5.26
CA ARG A 84 24.30 -19.63 -6.32
C ARG A 84 23.82 -18.84 -7.54
N LEU A 85 23.12 -17.73 -7.33
CA LEU A 85 22.68 -16.87 -8.44
C LEU A 85 23.88 -16.28 -9.19
N ILE A 86 24.89 -15.79 -8.46
CA ILE A 86 26.16 -15.31 -9.05
C ILE A 86 26.81 -16.42 -9.86
N ALA A 87 26.84 -17.66 -9.35
CA ALA A 87 27.41 -18.79 -10.08
C ALA A 87 26.63 -19.11 -11.37
N ILE A 88 25.30 -19.07 -11.34
CA ILE A 88 24.44 -19.25 -12.52
C ILE A 88 24.73 -18.16 -13.56
N ILE A 89 24.75 -16.89 -13.14
CA ILE A 89 25.03 -15.76 -14.04
C ILE A 89 26.42 -15.89 -14.66
N LYS A 90 27.46 -16.18 -13.86
CA LYS A 90 28.82 -16.41 -14.36
C LYS A 90 28.88 -17.57 -15.36
N ASN A 91 28.14 -18.65 -15.11
CA ASN A 91 28.08 -19.78 -16.03
C ASN A 91 27.44 -19.37 -17.36
N MET A 92 26.29 -18.68 -17.31
CA MET A 92 25.61 -18.15 -18.52
C MET A 92 26.50 -17.19 -19.31
N GLU A 93 27.24 -16.33 -18.60
CA GLU A 93 28.20 -15.42 -19.22
C GLU A 93 29.28 -16.19 -19.98
N LYS A 94 29.87 -17.21 -19.35
CA LYS A 94 30.94 -18.02 -19.94
C LYS A 94 30.47 -18.91 -21.10
N THR A 95 29.28 -19.51 -21.00
CA THR A 95 28.82 -20.51 -21.98
C THR A 95 28.11 -19.92 -23.18
N SER A 96 27.39 -18.81 -23.01
CA SER A 96 26.46 -18.33 -24.02
C SER A 96 26.70 -16.87 -24.35
N ILE A 97 26.62 -15.98 -23.36
CA ILE A 97 26.57 -14.54 -23.62
C ILE A 97 27.91 -14.04 -24.18
N ARG A 98 29.03 -14.39 -23.55
CA ARG A 98 30.36 -13.92 -23.97
C ARG A 98 30.79 -14.52 -25.32
N PRO A 99 30.71 -15.85 -25.56
CA PRO A 99 31.06 -16.39 -26.88
C PRO A 99 30.20 -15.82 -28.01
N THR A 100 28.89 -15.65 -27.80
CA THR A 100 28.01 -15.04 -28.81
C THR A 100 28.39 -13.59 -29.08
N TYR A 101 28.73 -12.81 -28.04
CA TYR A 101 29.21 -11.44 -28.21
C TYR A 101 30.50 -11.38 -29.04
N GLU A 102 31.49 -12.22 -28.73
CA GLU A 102 32.75 -12.31 -29.49
C GLU A 102 32.51 -12.72 -30.95
N MET A 103 31.63 -13.70 -31.19
CA MET A 103 31.26 -14.12 -32.55
C MET A 103 30.64 -12.97 -33.35
N ILE A 104 29.75 -12.18 -32.75
CA ILE A 104 29.13 -11.02 -33.40
C ILE A 104 30.19 -9.97 -33.76
N LEU A 105 31.15 -9.71 -32.87
CA LEU A 105 32.26 -8.79 -33.15
C LEU A 105 33.10 -9.27 -34.33
N ILE A 106 33.44 -10.56 -34.39
CA ILE A 106 34.19 -11.16 -35.51
C ILE A 106 33.41 -11.03 -36.82
N LEU A 107 32.10 -11.35 -36.81
CA LEU A 107 31.24 -11.21 -37.98
C LEU A 107 31.15 -9.76 -38.46
N TYR A 108 31.07 -8.80 -37.53
CA TYR A 108 31.05 -7.38 -37.83
C TYR A 108 32.39 -6.92 -38.44
N GLU A 109 33.52 -7.32 -37.86
CA GLU A 109 34.84 -6.98 -38.39
C GLU A 109 35.04 -7.56 -39.81
N ALA A 110 34.66 -8.82 -40.02
CA ALA A 110 34.68 -9.45 -41.33
C ALA A 110 33.77 -8.72 -42.33
N TYR A 111 32.56 -8.36 -41.92
CA TYR A 111 31.62 -7.60 -42.73
C TYR A 111 32.20 -6.24 -43.18
N VAL A 112 32.84 -5.51 -42.27
CA VAL A 112 33.49 -4.21 -42.56
C VAL A 112 34.69 -4.40 -43.50
N LYS A 113 35.52 -5.44 -43.29
CA LYS A 113 36.70 -5.74 -44.13
C LYS A 113 36.35 -6.12 -45.57
N ILE A 114 35.18 -6.72 -45.82
CA ILE A 114 34.69 -7.07 -47.18
C ILE A 114 34.30 -5.82 -48.00
N GLY A 115 34.50 -4.60 -47.48
CA GLY A 115 34.29 -3.35 -48.21
C GLY A 115 32.82 -2.98 -48.41
N ARG A 116 31.91 -3.77 -47.84
CA ARG A 116 30.48 -3.41 -47.73
C ARG A 116 30.35 -2.37 -46.64
N LYS A 117 30.58 -1.10 -46.99
CA LYS A 117 30.23 0.03 -46.10
C LYS A 117 28.79 -0.20 -45.65
N ALA A 118 28.59 -0.45 -44.36
CA ALA A 118 27.27 -0.52 -43.77
C ALA A 118 26.57 0.80 -44.12
N ARG A 119 25.59 0.76 -45.03
CA ARG A 119 24.64 1.87 -45.12
C ARG A 119 24.02 1.93 -43.73
N ARG A 120 24.35 2.99 -42.99
CA ARG A 120 23.63 3.36 -41.78
C ARG A 120 22.25 3.79 -42.24
N GLU A 121 21.38 2.82 -42.52
CA GLU A 121 19.97 3.12 -42.51
C GLU A 121 19.66 3.54 -41.08
N PRO A 122 19.02 4.71 -40.87
CA PRO A 122 18.61 5.11 -39.55
C PRO A 122 17.71 3.99 -39.03
N VAL A 123 18.21 3.25 -38.02
CA VAL A 123 17.40 2.27 -37.30
C VAL A 123 16.23 3.07 -36.76
N LYS A 124 15.06 2.89 -37.37
CA LYS A 124 13.80 3.33 -36.76
C LYS A 124 13.63 2.44 -35.55
N ILE A 125 14.21 2.88 -34.43
CA ILE A 125 13.86 2.34 -33.11
C ILE A 125 12.35 2.55 -33.06
N GLN A 126 11.59 1.46 -33.21
CA GLN A 126 10.18 1.51 -32.88
C GLN A 126 10.17 1.92 -31.43
N GLU A 127 9.56 3.07 -31.11
CA GLU A 127 9.35 3.47 -29.74
C GLU A 127 8.68 2.28 -29.06
N GLU A 128 9.45 1.55 -28.22
CA GLU A 128 8.87 0.54 -27.36
C GLU A 128 7.73 1.24 -26.64
N ARG A 129 6.52 0.72 -26.81
CA ARG A 129 5.33 1.25 -26.15
C ARG A 129 5.62 1.37 -24.66
N LYS A 130 5.91 2.59 -24.20
CA LYS A 130 6.11 2.93 -22.78
C LYS A 130 4.78 2.97 -22.02
N ASP A 131 3.73 2.33 -22.56
CA ASP A 131 2.40 2.14 -22.00
C ASP A 131 2.43 1.53 -20.57
N PHE A 132 3.57 0.96 -20.15
CA PHE A 132 3.76 0.36 -18.82
C PHE A 132 4.24 1.34 -17.73
N LEU A 133 4.80 2.51 -18.11
CA LEU A 133 5.38 3.48 -17.17
C LEU A 133 4.47 4.68 -16.89
N GLU A 134 3.40 4.84 -17.68
CA GLU A 134 2.41 5.89 -17.45
C GLU A 134 1.36 5.42 -16.44
N PRO A 135 1.08 6.19 -15.37
CA PRO A 135 -0.10 5.96 -14.55
C PRO A 135 -1.31 6.02 -15.48
N ARG A 136 -2.03 4.91 -15.67
CA ARG A 136 -3.29 4.88 -16.42
C ARG A 136 -4.34 5.70 -15.67
N ASN A 137 -4.30 7.02 -15.84
CA ASN A 137 -5.42 7.92 -15.50
C ASN A 137 -6.55 7.81 -16.53
N THR A 138 -6.41 6.92 -17.52
CA THR A 138 -7.37 6.69 -18.59
C THR A 138 -8.12 5.40 -18.32
N VAL A 139 -9.41 5.53 -18.08
CA VAL A 139 -10.34 4.40 -18.04
C VAL A 139 -10.49 3.82 -19.45
N PRO A 140 -10.61 2.48 -19.61
CA PRO A 140 -10.99 1.86 -20.87
C PRO A 140 -12.25 2.53 -21.44
N LYS A 141 -12.31 2.75 -22.76
CA LYS A 141 -13.44 3.45 -23.42
C LYS A 141 -14.81 2.85 -23.06
N THR A 142 -14.88 1.53 -22.95
CA THR A 142 -16.07 0.80 -22.53
C THR A 142 -16.54 1.15 -21.12
N GLU A 143 -15.61 1.34 -20.18
CA GLU A 143 -15.94 1.75 -18.80
C GLU A 143 -16.37 3.22 -18.75
N HIS A 144 -15.70 4.08 -19.53
CA HIS A 144 -16.07 5.48 -19.66
C HIS A 144 -17.50 5.65 -20.21
N ASP A 145 -17.84 4.92 -21.27
CA ASP A 145 -19.14 5.04 -21.92
C ASP A 145 -20.26 4.51 -21.02
N ARG A 146 -20.00 3.43 -20.29
CA ARG A 146 -20.91 2.92 -19.25
C ARG A 146 -21.11 3.92 -18.13
N MET A 147 -20.04 4.50 -17.61
CA MET A 147 -20.09 5.51 -16.55
C MET A 147 -20.86 6.77 -16.99
N LEU A 148 -20.69 7.20 -18.25
CA LEU A 148 -21.47 8.31 -18.80
C LEU A 148 -22.96 7.99 -18.90
N GLN A 149 -23.32 6.75 -19.25
CA GLN A 149 -24.71 6.32 -19.32
C GLN A 149 -25.35 6.30 -17.93
N GLU A 150 -24.68 5.68 -16.95
CA GLU A 150 -25.14 5.65 -15.56
C GLU A 150 -25.31 7.07 -15.00
N PHE A 151 -24.37 7.98 -15.31
CA PHE A 151 -24.47 9.39 -14.91
C PHE A 151 -25.66 10.12 -15.55
N LYS A 152 -25.93 9.88 -16.84
CA LYS A 152 -27.11 10.46 -17.52
C LYS A 152 -28.41 9.97 -16.90
N GLU A 153 -28.51 8.69 -16.61
CA GLU A 153 -29.69 8.09 -15.95
C GLU A 153 -29.87 8.62 -14.52
N TYR A 154 -28.78 8.81 -13.79
CA TYR A 154 -28.82 9.44 -12.47
C TYR A 154 -29.31 10.89 -12.55
N LYS A 155 -28.74 11.69 -13.47
CA LYS A 155 -29.13 13.10 -13.67
C LYS A 155 -30.62 13.22 -14.00
N LYS A 156 -31.12 12.38 -14.90
CA LYS A 156 -32.54 12.33 -15.27
C LYS A 156 -33.44 12.10 -14.05
N ARG A 157 -33.11 11.09 -13.23
CA ARG A 157 -33.83 10.79 -11.99
C ARG A 157 -33.80 11.95 -10.99
N CYS A 158 -32.65 12.62 -10.82
CA CYS A 158 -32.58 13.81 -9.96
C CYS A 158 -33.49 14.94 -10.46
N THR A 159 -33.56 15.16 -11.78
CA THR A 159 -34.47 16.15 -12.37
C THR A 159 -35.93 15.80 -12.10
N GLU A 160 -36.32 14.54 -12.28
CA GLU A 160 -37.69 14.06 -11.98
C GLU A 160 -38.06 14.28 -10.49
N ILE A 161 -37.12 14.09 -9.56
CA ILE A 161 -37.36 14.36 -8.14
C ILE A 161 -37.54 15.86 -7.89
N ILE A 162 -36.69 16.70 -8.49
CA ILE A 162 -36.72 18.16 -8.33
C ILE A 162 -38.02 18.76 -8.89
N ASP A 163 -38.51 18.24 -10.02
CA ASP A 163 -39.76 18.70 -10.64
C ASP A 163 -40.99 18.44 -9.76
N ASN A 164 -40.91 17.44 -8.87
CA ASN A 164 -41.97 17.10 -7.90
C ASN A 164 -41.81 17.83 -6.56
N VAL A 165 -40.90 18.80 -6.45
CA VAL A 165 -40.69 19.59 -5.23
C VAL A 165 -41.55 20.85 -5.27
N GLU A 166 -42.44 20.97 -4.29
CA GLU A 166 -43.25 22.15 -4.07
C GLU A 166 -42.78 22.92 -2.83
N LYS A 167 -42.78 24.25 -2.92
CA LYS A 167 -42.52 25.11 -1.78
C LYS A 167 -43.83 25.35 -1.03
N VAL A 168 -43.88 24.94 0.23
CA VAL A 168 -45.04 25.15 1.10
C VAL A 168 -44.70 26.27 2.09
N GLU A 169 -45.48 27.34 2.04
CA GLU A 169 -45.39 28.46 2.98
C GLU A 169 -46.60 28.41 3.94
N PRO A 170 -46.44 27.85 5.15
CA PRO A 170 -47.54 27.77 6.11
C PRO A 170 -47.81 29.13 6.78
N MET A 171 -49.06 29.35 7.22
CA MET A 171 -49.48 30.57 7.94
C MET A 171 -48.73 30.80 9.26
N MET A 172 -48.14 29.75 9.83
CA MET A 172 -47.27 29.83 11.01
C MET A 172 -46.09 28.89 10.83
N GLY A 173 -44.88 29.41 11.02
CA GLY A 173 -43.62 28.67 10.89
C GLY A 173 -42.80 29.06 9.66
N LYS A 174 -41.64 28.41 9.49
CA LYS A 174 -40.73 28.67 8.38
C LYS A 174 -41.17 27.87 7.13
N PRO A 175 -41.01 28.43 5.92
CA PRO A 175 -41.34 27.71 4.70
C PRO A 175 -40.43 26.49 4.51
N TYR A 176 -40.97 25.42 3.94
CA TYR A 176 -40.25 24.18 3.68
C TYR A 176 -40.53 23.66 2.26
N LEU A 177 -39.64 22.82 1.77
CA LEU A 177 -39.80 22.13 0.49
C LEU A 177 -40.42 20.76 0.75
N LYS A 178 -41.52 20.47 0.07
CA LYS A 178 -42.22 19.19 0.13
C LYS A 178 -41.99 18.46 -1.18
N ILE A 179 -41.49 17.23 -1.10
CA ILE A 179 -41.34 16.36 -2.26
C ILE A 179 -42.61 15.53 -2.39
N ASN A 180 -43.35 15.68 -3.48
CA ASN A 180 -44.56 14.92 -3.75
C ASN A 180 -44.18 13.59 -4.42
N MET A 181 -44.04 12.53 -3.62
CA MET A 181 -43.74 11.17 -4.11
C MET A 181 -44.47 10.10 -3.30
N GLY A 182 -44.68 8.92 -3.91
CA GLY A 182 -45.26 7.77 -3.23
C GLY A 182 -44.35 7.24 -2.11
N ILE A 183 -44.94 6.71 -1.03
CA ILE A 183 -44.18 6.19 0.11
C ILE A 183 -43.26 5.02 -0.32
N GLY A 184 -43.74 4.15 -1.20
CA GLY A 184 -42.94 3.05 -1.75
C GLY A 184 -41.77 3.51 -2.63
N ASP A 185 -41.95 4.61 -3.37
CA ASP A 185 -40.89 5.20 -4.19
C ASP A 185 -39.81 5.85 -3.30
N PHE A 186 -40.23 6.50 -2.20
CA PHE A 186 -39.32 7.08 -1.21
C PHE A 186 -38.48 6.00 -0.51
N GLU A 187 -39.10 4.88 -0.09
CA GLU A 187 -38.36 3.77 0.51
C GLU A 187 -37.38 3.11 -0.45
N SER A 188 -37.79 2.94 -1.71
CA SER A 188 -36.93 2.42 -2.78
C SER A 188 -35.74 3.35 -3.05
N LEU A 189 -35.98 4.67 -3.09
CA LEU A 189 -34.93 5.68 -3.23
C LEU A 189 -33.95 5.65 -2.04
N LYS A 190 -34.48 5.52 -0.82
CA LYS A 190 -33.67 5.41 0.40
C LYS A 190 -32.81 4.16 0.42
N TYR A 191 -33.30 3.04 -0.13
CA TYR A 191 -32.54 1.80 -0.26
C TYR A 191 -31.43 1.91 -1.31
N GLN A 192 -31.68 2.58 -2.45
CA GLN A 192 -30.70 2.73 -3.53
C GLN A 192 -29.52 3.66 -3.18
N LEU A 193 -29.71 4.60 -2.25
CA LEU A 193 -28.69 5.59 -1.85
C LEU A 193 -27.87 5.17 -0.62
N ARG A 194 -28.10 3.96 -0.08
CA ARG A 194 -27.44 3.45 1.12
C ARG A 194 -26.37 2.42 0.76
#